data_AF-A0A948G763-F1
#
_entry.id   AF-A0A948G763-F1
#
_cell.length_a   1.000
_cell.length_b   1.000
_cell.length_c   1.000
_cell.angle_alpha   90.00
_cell.angle_beta   90.00
_cell.angle_gamma   90.00
#
_symmetry.space_group_name_H-M   'P 1'
#
loop_
_entity.id
_entity.type
_entity.pdbx_description
1 polymer ?
#
loop_
_entity_poly.entity_id
_entity_poly.type
_entity_poly.pdbx_seq_one_letter_code
_entity_poly.pdbx_strand_id
1 'polypeptide(L)'
;CPSCGLTMPILRPPIGRATRDFTKIKGARVPHMNFQNAIRRVEGVESFQVIITKEDEADVPSRDRVIVHLALKEGAEAETVKAGVMKQVKIDTEISPDEVNVETAEKIEALLFERTGLKADWVVDRRELHV
;
A
#
# COMPACT_ATOMS: atom_id res chain seq x y z
N CYS A 1 15.21 24.32 30.31
CA CYS A 1 16.09 24.77 29.21
C CYS A 1 16.51 26.22 29.49
N PRO A 2 17.75 26.50 29.92
CA PRO A 2 18.18 27.88 30.22
C PRO A 2 18.09 28.83 29.03
N SER A 3 18.18 28.30 27.81
CA SER A 3 18.09 29.07 26.56
C SER A 3 16.66 29.36 26.09
N CYS A 4 15.66 28.59 26.56
CA CYS A 4 14.30 28.62 26.00
C CYS A 4 13.18 28.54 27.04
N GLY A 5 13.50 28.51 28.33
CA GLY A 5 12.54 28.47 29.44
C GLY A 5 11.74 27.17 29.61
N LEU A 6 11.70 26.30 28.61
CA LEU A 6 10.90 25.08 28.65
C LEU A 6 11.38 24.09 29.73
N THR A 7 10.44 23.62 30.55
CA THR A 7 10.63 22.63 31.62
C THR A 7 10.26 21.21 31.20
N MET A 8 9.64 21.05 30.03
CA MET A 8 9.23 19.75 29.50
C MET A 8 10.19 19.25 28.41
N PRO A 9 10.35 17.93 28.26
CA PRO A 9 11.13 17.35 27.17
C PRO A 9 10.52 17.70 25.81
N ILE A 10 11.38 18.00 24.84
CA ILE A 10 11.00 18.31 23.46
C ILE A 10 11.31 17.09 22.59
N LEU A 11 10.32 16.60 21.84
CA LEU A 11 10.54 15.62 20.78
C LEU A 11 11.31 16.29 19.65
N ARG A 12 12.57 15.88 19.47
CA ARG A 12 13.42 16.32 18.36
C ARG A 12 13.18 15.38 17.17
N PRO A 13 12.83 15.90 15.98
CA PRO A 13 12.82 15.09 14.78
C PRO A 13 14.27 14.62 14.45
N PRO A 14 14.40 13.50 13.71
CA PRO A 14 13.33 12.81 12.99
C PRO A 14 12.54 11.83 13.87
N ILE A 15 11.22 11.94 13.81
CA ILE A 15 10.33 10.92 14.39
C ILE A 15 10.19 9.82 13.34
N GLY A 16 11.12 8.86 13.38
CA GLY A 16 11.10 7.67 12.53
C GLY A 16 10.09 6.63 13.01
N ARG A 17 9.74 5.68 12.13
CA ARG A 17 8.92 4.52 12.49
C ARG A 17 9.81 3.29 12.64
N ALA A 18 9.61 2.53 13.72
CA ALA A 18 10.02 1.13 13.72
C ALA A 18 9.27 0.42 12.58
N THR A 19 9.94 -0.50 11.88
CA THR A 19 9.34 -1.39 10.88
C THR A 19 8.12 -2.06 11.50
N ARG A 20 6.93 -1.75 10.98
CA ARG A 20 5.64 -2.23 11.52
C ARG A 20 4.71 -2.57 10.37
N ASP A 21 3.75 -3.45 10.65
CA ASP A 21 2.80 -4.00 9.66
C ASP A 21 1.68 -3.01 9.26
N PHE A 22 1.96 -1.71 9.27
CA PHE A 22 1.02 -0.68 8.87
C PHE A 22 1.73 0.52 8.24
N THR A 23 1.01 1.22 7.37
CA THR A 23 1.47 2.45 6.76
C THR A 23 0.42 3.55 6.90
N LYS A 24 0.83 4.80 6.66
CA LYS A 24 -0.11 5.94 6.61
C LYS A 24 -0.31 6.33 5.16
N ILE A 25 -1.56 6.43 4.74
CA ILE A 25 -1.94 6.77 3.36
C ILE A 25 -2.99 7.87 3.45
N LYS A 26 -2.74 9.03 2.84
CA LYS A 26 -3.68 10.18 2.84
C LYS A 26 -4.16 10.54 4.28
N GLY A 27 -3.28 10.39 5.28
CA GLY A 27 -3.57 10.66 6.69
C GLY A 27 -4.19 9.50 7.49
N ALA A 28 -4.78 8.51 6.83
CA ALA A 28 -5.34 7.33 7.49
C ALA A 28 -4.25 6.32 7.85
N ARG A 29 -4.40 5.63 8.99
CA ARG A 29 -3.52 4.53 9.38
C ARG A 29 -4.10 3.22 8.84
N VAL A 30 -3.37 2.58 7.92
CA VAL A 30 -3.84 1.35 7.27
C VAL A 30 -2.89 0.18 7.58
N PRO A 31 -3.37 -0.86 8.30
CA PRO A 31 -2.63 -2.11 8.44
C PRO A 31 -2.47 -2.82 7.10
N HIS A 32 -1.29 -3.39 6.82
CA HIS A 32 -1.04 -4.11 5.56
C HIS A 32 -1.93 -5.34 5.43
N MET A 33 -2.27 -5.99 6.55
CA MET A 33 -3.21 -7.11 6.59
C MET A 33 -4.61 -6.74 6.09
N ASN A 34 -5.05 -5.49 6.27
CA ASN A 34 -6.37 -5.07 5.80
C ASN A 34 -6.41 -5.06 4.26
N PHE A 35 -5.35 -4.60 3.59
CA PHE A 35 -5.26 -4.69 2.13
C PHE A 35 -5.30 -6.14 1.65
N GLN A 36 -4.53 -7.02 2.29
CA GLN A 36 -4.48 -8.43 1.90
C GLN A 36 -5.85 -9.10 2.06
N ASN A 37 -6.50 -8.88 3.21
CA ASN A 37 -7.82 -9.46 3.49
C ASN A 37 -8.90 -8.90 2.55
N ALA A 38 -8.87 -7.58 2.28
CA ALA A 38 -9.83 -6.94 1.40
C ALA A 38 -9.78 -7.51 -0.02
N ILE A 39 -8.57 -7.65 -0.58
CA ILE A 39 -8.39 -8.13 -1.95
C ILE A 39 -8.69 -9.62 -2.05
N ARG A 40 -8.25 -10.44 -1.09
CA ARG A 40 -8.50 -11.91 -1.08
C ARG A 40 -9.97 -12.29 -0.95
N ARG A 41 -10.81 -11.41 -0.38
CA ARG A 41 -12.25 -11.63 -0.25
C ARG A 41 -12.98 -11.48 -1.58
N VAL A 42 -12.37 -10.82 -2.58
CA VAL A 42 -12.99 -10.64 -3.88
C VAL A 42 -12.84 -11.93 -4.69
N GLU A 43 -13.98 -12.50 -5.08
CA GLU A 43 -14.00 -13.69 -5.93
C GLU A 43 -13.43 -13.36 -7.31
N GLY A 44 -12.66 -14.29 -7.89
CA GLY A 44 -11.99 -14.10 -9.17
C GLY A 44 -10.56 -13.54 -9.10
N VAL A 45 -10.07 -13.14 -7.91
CA VAL A 45 -8.64 -12.79 -7.73
C VAL A 45 -7.82 -14.05 -7.48
N GLU A 46 -6.76 -14.23 -8.26
CA GLU A 46 -5.78 -15.31 -8.08
C GLU A 46 -4.60 -14.85 -7.21
N SER A 47 -3.88 -13.83 -7.68
CA SER A 47 -2.73 -13.23 -7.00
C SER A 47 -2.79 -11.70 -7.14
N PHE A 48 -2.08 -10.98 -6.26
CA PHE A 48 -2.08 -9.51 -6.28
C PHE A 48 -0.86 -8.93 -5.60
N GLN A 49 -0.56 -7.67 -5.89
CA GLN A 49 0.35 -6.84 -5.14
C GLN A 49 -0.21 -5.42 -5.03
N VAL A 50 -0.08 -4.81 -3.84
CA VAL A 50 -0.41 -3.40 -3.61
C VAL A 50 0.87 -2.59 -3.57
N ILE A 51 0.94 -1.57 -4.41
CA ILE A 51 2.05 -0.62 -4.46
C ILE A 51 1.55 0.72 -3.94
N ILE A 52 2.24 1.25 -2.94
CA ILE A 52 2.00 2.58 -2.38
C ILE A 52 3.13 3.46 -2.87
N THR A 53 2.78 4.48 -3.63
CA THR A 53 3.73 5.42 -4.22
C THR A 53 3.23 6.86 -4.05
N LYS A 54 3.92 7.81 -4.67
CA LYS A 54 3.55 9.21 -4.80
C LYS A 54 2.98 9.48 -6.20
N GLU A 55 2.17 10.53 -6.32
CA GLU A 55 1.70 11.00 -7.62
C GLU A 55 2.84 11.52 -8.48
N ASP A 56 3.76 12.25 -7.85
CA ASP A 56 5.04 12.63 -8.42
C ASP A 56 6.14 12.14 -7.48
N GLU A 57 6.96 11.21 -7.97
CA GLU A 57 8.06 10.62 -7.20
C GLU A 57 9.17 11.64 -6.89
N ALA A 58 9.30 12.71 -7.69
CA ALA A 58 10.24 13.79 -7.45
C ALA A 58 9.72 14.81 -6.43
N ASP A 59 8.39 14.88 -6.21
CA ASP A 59 7.75 15.80 -5.28
C ASP A 59 7.30 15.08 -4.00
N VAL A 60 8.11 15.18 -2.95
CA VAL A 60 7.87 14.58 -1.62
C VAL A 60 6.49 14.91 -1.03
N PRO A 61 6.02 16.19 -1.01
CA PRO A 61 4.70 16.53 -0.49
C PRO A 61 3.55 16.11 -1.42
N SER A 62 3.83 15.54 -2.60
CA SER A 62 2.79 15.09 -3.50
C SER A 62 1.88 14.03 -2.84
N ARG A 63 0.70 13.88 -3.43
CA ARG A 63 -0.33 13.01 -2.89
C ARG A 63 0.10 11.55 -2.94
N ASP A 64 -0.22 10.80 -1.89
CA ASP A 64 -0.03 9.34 -1.92
C ASP A 64 -0.95 8.71 -2.98
N ARG A 65 -0.43 7.75 -3.74
CA ARG A 65 -1.18 6.91 -4.67
C ARG A 65 -1.14 5.45 -4.24
N VAL A 66 -2.26 4.77 -4.40
CA VAL A 66 -2.39 3.33 -4.16
C VAL A 66 -2.72 2.65 -5.48
N ILE A 67 -1.82 1.80 -5.94
CA ILE A 67 -1.95 1.02 -7.17
C ILE A 67 -2.10 -0.44 -6.78
N VAL A 68 -3.13 -1.11 -7.30
CA VAL A 68 -3.33 -2.54 -7.08
C VAL A 68 -3.09 -3.27 -8.40
N HIS A 69 -2.07 -4.12 -8.44
CA HIS A 69 -1.87 -5.06 -9.54
C HIS A 69 -2.48 -6.41 -9.13
N LEU A 70 -3.25 -7.03 -10.02
CA LEU A 70 -3.89 -8.31 -9.75
C LEU A 70 -3.90 -9.23 -10.98
N ALA A 71 -3.81 -10.52 -10.72
CA ALA A 71 -4.08 -11.57 -11.69
C ALA A 71 -5.48 -12.15 -11.44
N LEU A 72 -6.17 -12.43 -12.54
CA LEU A 72 -7.51 -13.00 -12.53
C LEU A 72 -7.45 -14.51 -12.62
N LYS A 73 -8.36 -15.18 -11.93
CA LYS A 73 -8.62 -16.61 -12.13
C LYS A 73 -9.18 -16.86 -13.53
N GLU A 74 -8.95 -18.05 -14.07
CA GLU A 74 -9.54 -18.48 -15.33
C GLU A 74 -11.07 -18.29 -15.34
N GLY A 75 -11.58 -17.61 -16.36
CA GLY A 75 -13.01 -17.34 -16.52
C GLY A 75 -13.58 -16.18 -15.71
N ALA A 76 -12.76 -15.46 -14.92
CA ALA A 76 -13.21 -14.27 -14.21
C ALA A 76 -13.29 -13.04 -15.13
N GLU A 77 -14.33 -12.23 -14.94
CA GLU A 77 -14.58 -11.01 -15.73
C GLU A 77 -13.85 -9.81 -15.09
N ALA A 78 -13.00 -9.15 -15.87
CA ALA A 78 -12.03 -8.18 -15.36
C ALA A 78 -12.69 -6.93 -14.74
N GLU A 79 -13.77 -6.42 -15.31
CA GLU A 79 -14.41 -5.19 -14.81
C GLU A 79 -15.13 -5.46 -13.50
N THR A 80 -15.84 -6.58 -13.39
CA THR A 80 -16.49 -7.01 -12.13
C THR A 80 -15.46 -7.17 -11.01
N VAL A 81 -14.33 -7.84 -11.26
CA VAL A 81 -13.29 -8.01 -10.25
C VAL A 81 -12.66 -6.68 -9.86
N LYS A 82 -12.34 -5.80 -10.82
CA LYS A 82 -11.82 -4.45 -10.52
C LYS A 82 -12.79 -3.65 -9.65
N ALA A 83 -14.08 -3.64 -9.98
CA ALA A 83 -15.09 -2.94 -9.21
C ALA A 83 -15.24 -3.54 -7.79
N GLY A 84 -15.19 -4.86 -7.68
CA GLY A 84 -15.20 -5.58 -6.40
C GLY A 84 -14.02 -5.21 -5.52
N VAL A 85 -12.80 -5.19 -6.09
CA VAL A 85 -11.58 -4.79 -5.38
C VAL A 85 -11.64 -3.34 -4.93
N MET A 86 -12.01 -2.40 -5.81
CA MET A 86 -12.15 -0.99 -5.43
C MET A 86 -13.13 -0.81 -4.26
N LYS A 87 -14.29 -1.48 -4.33
CA LYS A 87 -15.31 -1.41 -3.28
C LYS A 87 -14.79 -2.01 -1.97
N GLN A 88 -14.24 -3.22 -2.00
CA GLN A 88 -13.84 -3.93 -0.80
C GLN A 88 -12.66 -3.27 -0.10
N VAL A 89 -11.66 -2.81 -0.86
CA VAL A 89 -10.52 -2.06 -0.31
C VAL A 89 -11.00 -0.77 0.34
N LYS A 90 -11.91 -0.03 -0.29
CA LYS A 90 -12.48 1.19 0.30
C LYS A 90 -13.21 0.92 1.62
N ILE A 91 -13.95 -0.18 1.73
CA ILE A 91 -14.68 -0.56 2.95
C ILE A 91 -13.70 -0.91 4.09
N ASP A 92 -12.70 -1.74 3.82
CA ASP A 92 -11.84 -2.31 4.87
C ASP A 92 -10.65 -1.40 5.25
N THR A 93 -10.29 -0.44 4.39
CA THR A 93 -9.12 0.43 4.58
C THR A 93 -9.46 1.92 4.63
N GLU A 94 -10.70 2.30 4.29
CA GLU A 94 -11.13 3.70 4.09
C GLU A 94 -10.37 4.44 2.96
N ILE A 95 -9.53 3.72 2.20
CA ILE A 95 -8.77 4.25 1.09
C ILE A 95 -9.32 3.68 -0.22
N SER A 96 -9.66 4.56 -1.15
CA SER A 96 -9.92 4.15 -2.53
C SER A 96 -8.58 3.93 -3.24
N PRO A 97 -8.36 2.76 -3.87
CA PRO A 97 -7.28 2.60 -4.83
C PRO A 97 -7.39 3.65 -5.94
N ASP A 98 -6.25 4.21 -6.35
CA ASP A 98 -6.20 5.16 -7.46
C ASP A 98 -6.15 4.43 -8.81
N GLU A 99 -5.54 3.24 -8.85
CA GLU A 99 -5.50 2.38 -10.04
C GLU A 99 -5.65 0.90 -9.68
N VAL A 100 -6.30 0.15 -10.58
CA VAL A 100 -6.43 -1.31 -10.49
C VAL A 100 -6.09 -1.93 -11.85
N ASN A 101 -4.89 -2.52 -11.91
CA ASN A 101 -4.29 -3.05 -13.12
C ASN A 101 -4.39 -4.58 -13.13
N VAL A 102 -4.91 -5.13 -14.22
CA VAL A 102 -4.98 -6.58 -14.43
C VAL A 102 -3.74 -6.98 -15.22
N GLU A 103 -3.01 -7.94 -14.68
CA GLU A 103 -1.74 -8.42 -15.22
C GLU A 103 -1.74 -9.95 -15.27
N THR A 104 -0.74 -10.54 -15.93
CA THR A 104 -0.56 -12.01 -15.91
C THR A 104 -0.09 -12.51 -14.55
N ALA A 105 -0.44 -13.75 -14.19
CA ALA A 105 -0.01 -14.37 -12.94
C ALA A 105 1.53 -14.37 -12.78
N GLU A 106 2.25 -14.66 -13.86
CA GLU A 106 3.72 -14.65 -13.91
C GLU A 106 4.30 -13.27 -13.57
N LYS A 107 3.68 -12.20 -14.06
CA LYS A 107 4.12 -10.82 -13.79
C LYS A 107 3.86 -10.44 -12.33
N ILE A 108 2.73 -10.84 -11.76
CA ILE A 108 2.44 -10.62 -10.33
C ILE A 108 3.41 -11.42 -9.46
N GLU A 109 3.75 -12.65 -9.84
CA GLU A 109 4.72 -13.47 -9.12
C GLU A 109 6.11 -12.82 -9.12
N ALA A 110 6.59 -12.37 -10.29
CA ALA A 110 7.85 -11.64 -10.39
C ALA A 110 7.88 -10.39 -9.50
N LEU A 111 6.77 -9.63 -9.46
CA LEU A 111 6.61 -8.46 -8.59
C LEU A 111 6.63 -8.83 -7.09
N LEU A 112 5.96 -9.90 -6.70
CA LEU A 112 5.88 -10.36 -5.31
C LEU A 112 7.27 -10.74 -4.75
N PHE A 113 8.15 -11.27 -5.59
CA PHE A 113 9.47 -11.74 -5.17
C PHE A 113 10.63 -10.79 -5.53
N GLU A 114 10.34 -9.63 -6.14
CA GLU A 114 11.33 -8.65 -6.64
C GLU A 114 12.41 -8.30 -5.60
N ARG A 115 12.03 -8.09 -4.33
CA ARG A 115 12.94 -7.57 -3.30
C ARG A 115 13.82 -8.63 -2.64
N THR A 116 13.28 -9.83 -2.37
CA THR A 116 13.97 -10.83 -1.55
C THR A 116 14.15 -12.20 -2.22
N GLY A 117 13.42 -12.49 -3.31
CA GLY A 117 13.40 -13.80 -3.97
C GLY A 117 12.83 -14.96 -3.13
N LEU A 118 12.56 -14.74 -1.84
CA LEU A 118 12.21 -15.78 -0.86
C LEU A 118 10.84 -15.56 -0.22
N LYS A 119 10.46 -14.31 0.03
CA LYS A 119 9.17 -13.96 0.66
C LYS A 119 8.38 -13.04 -0.25
N ALA A 120 7.11 -13.40 -0.43
CA ALA A 120 6.16 -12.61 -1.20
C ALA A 120 5.84 -11.29 -0.48
N ASP A 121 6.14 -10.18 -1.13
CA ASP A 121 5.85 -8.82 -0.68
C ASP A 121 4.51 -8.34 -1.25
N TRP A 122 3.43 -8.64 -0.52
CA TRP A 122 2.06 -8.30 -0.92
C TRP A 122 1.74 -6.80 -0.92
N VAL A 123 2.42 -6.04 -0.06
CA VAL A 123 2.26 -4.60 0.08
C VAL A 123 3.64 -3.96 0.08
N VAL A 124 3.92 -3.14 -0.92
CA VAL A 124 5.20 -2.47 -1.12
C VAL A 124 4.99 -0.96 -0.98
N ASP A 125 5.71 -0.35 -0.05
CA ASP A 125 5.75 1.11 0.12
C ASP A 125 7.03 1.62 -0.57
N ARG A 126 6.88 2.27 -1.72
CA ARG A 126 7.98 2.81 -2.54
C ARG A 126 8.29 4.27 -2.24
N ARG A 127 7.58 4.88 -1.29
CA ARG A 127 7.77 6.30 -0.95
C ARG A 127 9.09 6.49 -0.20
N GLU A 128 9.88 7.48 -0.61
CA GLU A 128 11.02 7.93 0.18
C GLU A 128 10.53 8.60 1.47
N LEU A 129 10.77 7.95 2.61
CA LEU A 129 10.52 8.53 3.91
C LEU A 129 11.67 9.47 4.25
N HIS A 130 11.37 10.72 4.62
CA HIS A 130 12.37 11.62 5.22
C HIS A 130 12.98 10.95 6.44
N VAL A 131 14.28 10.65 6.36
CA VAL A 131 15.10 10.21 7.49
C VAL A 131 15.40 11.39 8.39
#